data_AF-A0A661SJ11-F1
#
_entry.id   AF-A0A661SJ11-F1
#
_cell.length_a   1.000
_cell.length_b   1.000
_cell.length_c   1.000
_cell.angle_alpha   90.00
_cell.angle_beta   90.00
_cell.angle_gamma   90.00
#
_symmetry.space_group_name_H-M   'P 1'
#
loop_
_entity.id
_entity.type
_entity.pdbx_description
1 polymer ?
#
loop_
_entity_poly.entity_id
_entity_poly.type
_entity_poly.pdbx_seq_one_letter_code
_entity_poly.pdbx_strand_id
1 'polypeptide(L)'
;FFNRFFGDCGDVSDPAADQLPAIREIRNLEPGCRPQPKTDRLLWMKDTESELPVVGDLLKPVYNHLRSAGAGRLGTDTLTRQSARIQTRRLLYCYGQFDSQETERDFISTFLNSPMLVDLADWQHKGSALSLVTRKKLKRSILHVLQEHFTGVRLPENTGDQETLYITLNRHSYDVRQSAQIVLAKFLADDFDLILEPCDSVISGDRYQLKLREKQNANALTLDLPFLDYVTNRHHGEIAQQLQSFYVDRLERFKVGLLADRQSDQTENMMVVRLQLNHTFKSQIFSIHENIMEVI
;
A
#
# COMPACT_ATOMS: atom_id res chain seq x y z
N PHE A 1 -23.89 -12.04 -22.47
CA PHE A 1 -22.55 -12.28 -21.89
C PHE A 1 -22.76 -12.72 -20.45
N PHE A 2 -22.04 -13.73 -19.98
CA PHE A 2 -22.14 -14.22 -18.59
C PHE A 2 -20.79 -14.10 -17.93
N ASN A 3 -20.74 -13.57 -16.71
CA ASN A 3 -19.50 -13.39 -15.97
C ASN A 3 -19.55 -14.16 -14.63
N ARG A 4 -19.69 -15.49 -14.75
CA ARG A 4 -19.87 -16.38 -13.59
C ARG A 4 -18.70 -16.35 -12.62
N PHE A 5 -17.51 -15.98 -13.07
CA PHE A 5 -16.35 -15.77 -12.18
C PHE A 5 -16.63 -14.71 -11.11
N PHE A 6 -17.36 -13.64 -11.47
CA PHE A 6 -17.77 -12.58 -10.53
C PHE A 6 -19.20 -12.76 -10.00
N GLY A 7 -19.85 -13.88 -10.32
CA GLY A 7 -21.17 -14.22 -9.82
C GLY A 7 -22.34 -13.47 -10.46
N ASP A 8 -22.17 -12.89 -11.65
CA ASP A 8 -23.26 -12.19 -12.34
C ASP A 8 -23.42 -12.55 -13.82
N CYS A 9 -24.59 -12.23 -14.33
CA CYS A 9 -24.98 -12.33 -15.73
C CYS A 9 -24.73 -11.01 -16.48
N GLY A 10 -23.69 -10.25 -16.10
CA GLY A 10 -23.36 -8.96 -16.71
C GLY A 10 -24.00 -7.74 -16.05
N ASP A 11 -25.23 -7.87 -15.54
CA ASP A 11 -25.95 -6.77 -14.86
C ASP A 11 -26.70 -7.22 -13.60
N VAL A 12 -27.06 -8.50 -13.52
CA VAL A 12 -27.84 -9.08 -12.41
C VAL A 12 -27.06 -10.23 -11.77
N SER A 13 -27.11 -10.29 -10.44
CA SER A 13 -26.56 -11.38 -9.64
C SER A 13 -27.14 -12.73 -10.07
N ASP A 14 -26.31 -13.77 -10.13
CA ASP A 14 -26.76 -15.15 -10.30
C ASP A 14 -26.98 -15.80 -8.91
N PRO A 15 -28.23 -16.09 -8.50
CA PRO A 15 -28.51 -16.64 -7.17
C PRO A 15 -27.83 -17.99 -6.90
N ALA A 16 -27.53 -18.77 -7.94
CA ALA A 16 -26.79 -20.02 -7.79
C ALA A 16 -25.31 -19.77 -7.46
N ALA A 17 -24.73 -18.73 -8.06
CA ALA A 17 -23.35 -18.31 -7.80
C ALA A 17 -23.18 -17.74 -6.38
N ASP A 18 -24.20 -17.04 -5.86
CA ASP A 18 -24.18 -16.44 -4.51
C ASP A 18 -24.07 -17.47 -3.38
N GLN A 19 -24.37 -18.75 -3.64
CA GLN A 19 -24.18 -19.82 -2.66
C GLN A 19 -22.69 -20.06 -2.38
N LEU A 20 -21.81 -19.79 -3.35
CA LEU A 20 -20.38 -20.05 -3.24
C LEU A 20 -19.70 -18.97 -2.38
N PRO A 21 -19.03 -19.33 -1.25
CA PRO A 21 -18.36 -18.36 -0.39
C PRO A 21 -17.30 -17.53 -1.13
N ALA A 22 -16.55 -18.14 -2.04
CA ALA A 22 -15.54 -17.45 -2.84
C ALA A 22 -16.13 -16.34 -3.72
N ILE A 23 -17.32 -16.55 -4.29
CA ILE A 23 -18.00 -15.55 -5.11
C ILE A 23 -18.49 -14.39 -4.24
N ARG A 24 -19.01 -14.67 -3.04
CA ARG A 24 -19.38 -13.63 -2.07
C ARG A 24 -18.19 -12.76 -1.70
N GLU A 25 -17.03 -13.35 -1.41
CA GLU A 25 -15.82 -12.59 -1.12
C GLU A 25 -15.32 -11.76 -2.32
N ILE A 26 -15.31 -12.34 -3.52
CA ILE A 26 -14.94 -11.60 -4.74
C ILE A 26 -15.89 -10.40 -4.96
N ARG A 27 -17.18 -10.56 -4.68
CA ARG A 27 -18.15 -9.45 -4.80
C ARG A 27 -17.92 -8.36 -3.76
N ASN A 28 -17.54 -8.71 -2.53
CA ASN A 28 -17.18 -7.75 -1.49
C ASN A 28 -15.97 -6.88 -1.89
N LEU A 29 -15.09 -7.37 -2.76
CA LEU A 29 -13.96 -6.61 -3.30
C LEU A 29 -14.37 -5.59 -4.38
N GLU A 30 -15.61 -5.66 -4.88
CA GLU A 30 -16.15 -4.79 -5.93
C GLU A 30 -15.22 -4.62 -7.16
N PRO A 31 -14.71 -5.72 -7.75
CA PRO A 31 -13.72 -5.67 -8.80
C PRO A 31 -14.26 -4.96 -10.04
N GLY A 32 -13.49 -3.99 -10.53
CA GLY A 32 -13.85 -3.16 -11.68
C GLY A 32 -14.81 -1.99 -11.37
N CYS A 33 -15.27 -1.82 -10.13
CA CYS A 33 -16.12 -0.68 -9.75
C CYS A 33 -15.33 0.62 -9.63
N ARG A 34 -14.06 0.53 -9.24
CA ARG A 34 -13.20 1.71 -9.05
C ARG A 34 -12.89 2.41 -10.38
N PRO A 35 -12.92 3.75 -10.40
CA PRO A 35 -12.51 4.49 -11.57
C PRO A 35 -11.01 4.27 -11.81
N GLN A 36 -10.63 4.18 -13.08
CA GLN A 36 -9.24 3.99 -13.50
C GLN A 36 -8.90 5.10 -14.50
N PRO A 37 -8.49 6.29 -14.05
CA PRO A 37 -8.45 7.48 -14.90
C PRO A 37 -7.68 7.30 -16.22
N LYS A 38 -6.51 6.64 -16.20
CA LYS A 38 -5.71 6.37 -17.39
C LYS A 38 -6.47 5.46 -18.37
N THR A 39 -6.88 4.28 -17.91
CA THR A 39 -7.59 3.28 -18.73
C THR A 39 -8.98 3.77 -19.17
N ASP A 40 -9.70 4.45 -18.29
CA ASP A 40 -11.02 5.01 -18.57
C ASP A 40 -10.95 6.10 -19.63
N ARG A 41 -9.91 6.92 -19.61
CA ARG A 41 -9.67 7.91 -20.68
C ARG A 41 -9.50 7.21 -22.02
N LEU A 42 -8.67 6.16 -22.08
CA LEU A 42 -8.45 5.36 -23.28
C LEU A 42 -9.76 4.72 -23.78
N LEU A 43 -10.50 4.06 -22.90
CA LEU A 43 -11.66 3.25 -23.28
C LEU A 43 -12.88 4.09 -23.69
N TRP A 44 -13.11 5.23 -23.01
CA TRP A 44 -14.38 5.96 -23.12
C TRP A 44 -14.28 7.24 -23.95
N MET A 45 -13.11 7.89 -23.97
CA MET A 45 -12.91 9.15 -24.68
C MET A 45 -12.46 8.91 -26.13
N LYS A 46 -12.73 9.87 -27.03
CA LYS A 46 -12.44 9.74 -28.47
C LYS A 46 -11.00 10.19 -28.84
N ASP A 47 -10.31 10.90 -27.95
CA ASP A 47 -9.09 11.66 -28.26
C ASP A 47 -7.82 11.05 -27.66
N THR A 48 -7.58 9.75 -27.89
CA THR A 48 -6.30 9.15 -27.53
C THR A 48 -5.69 8.48 -28.73
N GLU A 49 -4.57 9.03 -29.20
CA GLU A 49 -3.65 8.42 -30.18
C GLU A 49 -3.02 7.12 -29.65
N SER A 50 -3.18 6.85 -28.35
CA SER A 50 -2.71 5.64 -27.70
C SER A 50 -3.51 4.42 -28.12
N GLU A 51 -2.79 3.30 -28.30
CA GLU A 51 -3.38 2.01 -28.60
C GLU A 51 -4.28 1.54 -27.43
N LEU A 52 -5.40 0.91 -27.79
CA LEU A 52 -6.40 0.45 -26.85
C LEU A 52 -6.07 -0.97 -26.42
N PRO A 53 -6.29 -1.32 -25.14
CA PRO A 53 -6.28 -2.72 -24.74
C PRO A 53 -7.19 -3.53 -25.65
N VAL A 54 -6.69 -4.66 -26.15
CA VAL A 54 -7.42 -5.55 -27.05
C VAL A 54 -7.79 -6.84 -26.34
N VAL A 55 -8.74 -7.55 -26.92
CA VAL A 55 -9.09 -8.92 -26.53
C VAL A 55 -8.98 -9.81 -27.77
N GLY A 56 -8.83 -11.12 -27.55
CA GLY A 56 -8.80 -12.09 -28.64
C GLY A 56 -10.04 -12.03 -29.54
N ASP A 57 -9.90 -12.46 -30.80
CA ASP A 57 -10.91 -12.29 -31.86
C ASP A 57 -12.32 -12.75 -31.47
N LEU A 58 -12.41 -13.86 -30.74
CA LEU A 58 -13.67 -14.43 -30.26
C LEU A 58 -14.46 -13.46 -29.36
N LEU A 59 -13.75 -12.64 -28.57
CA LEU A 59 -14.34 -11.72 -27.59
C LEU A 59 -14.52 -10.29 -28.14
N LYS A 60 -13.93 -9.97 -29.30
CA LYS A 60 -14.02 -8.64 -29.92
C LYS A 60 -15.45 -8.12 -30.08
N PRO A 61 -16.45 -8.92 -30.53
CA PRO A 61 -17.83 -8.43 -30.64
C PRO A 61 -18.42 -7.98 -29.30
N VAL A 62 -18.19 -8.77 -28.25
CA VAL A 62 -18.66 -8.48 -26.89
C VAL A 62 -17.93 -7.25 -26.34
N TYR A 63 -16.61 -7.19 -26.49
CA TYR A 63 -15.80 -6.07 -26.04
C TYR A 63 -16.22 -4.74 -26.70
N ASN A 64 -16.41 -4.73 -28.02
CA ASN A 64 -16.84 -3.53 -28.74
C ASN A 64 -18.24 -3.08 -28.36
N HIS A 65 -19.15 -4.03 -28.11
CA HIS A 65 -20.49 -3.75 -27.61
C HIS A 65 -20.46 -3.11 -26.22
N LEU A 66 -19.76 -3.74 -25.26
CA LEU A 66 -19.60 -3.20 -23.90
C LEU A 66 -18.93 -1.83 -23.90
N ARG A 67 -17.92 -1.62 -24.76
CA ARG A 67 -17.25 -0.32 -24.89
C ARG A 67 -18.19 0.76 -25.41
N SER A 68 -19.01 0.41 -26.41
CA SER A 68 -19.98 1.34 -27.00
C SER A 68 -21.09 1.70 -25.99
N ALA A 69 -21.56 0.74 -25.21
CA ALA A 69 -22.50 0.97 -24.09
C ALA A 69 -21.87 1.85 -23.00
N GLY A 70 -20.66 1.55 -22.55
CA GLY A 70 -19.96 2.29 -21.49
C GLY A 70 -19.59 3.73 -21.87
N ALA A 71 -19.33 3.97 -23.16
CA ALA A 71 -19.13 5.30 -23.73
C ALA A 71 -20.45 6.05 -24.01
N GLY A 72 -21.61 5.44 -23.78
CA GLY A 72 -22.92 6.04 -24.02
C GLY A 72 -23.28 6.21 -25.50
N ARG A 73 -22.69 5.41 -26.39
CA ARG A 73 -22.90 5.45 -27.85
C ARG A 73 -24.07 4.58 -28.30
N LEU A 74 -24.56 3.68 -27.43
CA LEU A 74 -25.75 2.88 -27.66
C LEU A 74 -26.94 3.55 -26.96
N GLY A 75 -27.94 3.97 -27.75
CA GLY A 75 -29.09 4.74 -27.26
C GLY A 75 -30.22 3.90 -26.64
N THR A 76 -30.31 2.61 -26.97
CA THR A 76 -31.41 1.70 -26.54
C THR A 76 -30.87 0.36 -26.02
N ASP A 77 -29.74 0.39 -25.32
CA ASP A 77 -29.18 -0.81 -24.71
C ASP A 77 -29.85 -1.09 -23.35
N THR A 78 -30.06 -2.37 -23.05
CA THR A 78 -30.53 -2.84 -21.75
C THR A 78 -29.49 -2.64 -20.64
N LEU A 79 -28.21 -2.60 -21.01
CA LEU A 79 -27.10 -2.47 -20.08
C LEU A 79 -26.87 -1.01 -19.67
N THR A 80 -26.81 -0.73 -18.37
CA THR A 80 -26.46 0.63 -17.90
C THR A 80 -25.01 0.98 -18.27
N ARG A 81 -24.72 2.28 -18.46
CA ARG A 81 -23.35 2.75 -18.76
C ARG A 81 -22.35 2.32 -17.68
N GLN A 82 -22.77 2.30 -16.42
CA GLN A 82 -21.92 1.89 -15.30
C GLN A 82 -21.64 0.40 -15.35
N SER A 83 -22.67 -0.43 -15.52
CA SER A 83 -22.51 -1.89 -15.65
C SER A 83 -21.62 -2.24 -16.85
N ALA A 84 -21.80 -1.57 -17.98
CA ALA A 84 -20.96 -1.74 -19.16
C ALA A 84 -19.47 -1.46 -18.89
N ARG A 85 -19.15 -0.39 -18.17
CA ARG A 85 -17.77 -0.07 -17.79
C ARG A 85 -17.18 -1.12 -16.84
N ILE A 86 -17.94 -1.54 -15.83
CA ILE A 86 -17.52 -2.59 -14.88
C ILE A 86 -17.22 -3.89 -15.63
N GLN A 87 -18.14 -4.34 -16.50
CA GLN A 87 -17.97 -5.57 -17.26
C GLN A 87 -16.82 -5.47 -18.27
N THR A 88 -16.58 -4.30 -18.85
CA THR A 88 -15.42 -4.09 -19.74
C THR A 88 -14.11 -4.25 -18.97
N ARG A 89 -13.98 -3.63 -17.78
CA ARG A 89 -12.79 -3.77 -16.94
C ARG A 89 -12.59 -5.23 -16.50
N ARG A 90 -13.66 -5.93 -16.13
CA ARG A 90 -13.59 -7.37 -15.79
C ARG A 90 -13.16 -8.23 -16.98
N LEU A 91 -13.67 -7.94 -18.18
CA LEU A 91 -13.24 -8.63 -19.41
C LEU A 91 -11.75 -8.40 -19.67
N LEU A 92 -11.27 -7.17 -19.53
CA LEU A 92 -9.85 -6.83 -19.68
C LEU A 92 -8.98 -7.47 -18.61
N TYR A 93 -9.47 -7.63 -17.38
CA TYR A 93 -8.74 -8.35 -16.33
C TYR A 93 -8.52 -9.83 -16.68
N CYS A 94 -9.54 -10.50 -17.25
CA CYS A 94 -9.43 -11.92 -17.58
C CYS A 94 -8.74 -12.17 -18.94
N TYR A 95 -8.92 -11.29 -19.91
CA TYR A 95 -8.58 -11.55 -21.33
C TYR A 95 -7.93 -10.37 -22.06
N GLY A 96 -7.65 -9.27 -21.35
CA GLY A 96 -7.05 -8.09 -21.93
C GLY A 96 -5.60 -8.33 -22.34
N GLN A 97 -5.22 -7.74 -23.46
CA GLN A 97 -3.86 -7.62 -23.93
C GLN A 97 -3.54 -6.13 -24.00
N PHE A 98 -2.42 -5.75 -23.42
CA PHE A 98 -1.97 -4.37 -23.32
C PHE A 98 -0.64 -4.22 -24.07
N ASP A 99 -0.47 -3.11 -24.78
CA ASP A 99 0.74 -2.89 -25.59
C ASP A 99 1.97 -2.58 -24.74
N SER A 100 1.76 -2.15 -23.49
CA SER A 100 2.81 -1.90 -22.51
C SER A 100 2.56 -2.68 -21.23
N GLN A 101 3.60 -3.36 -20.75
CA GLN A 101 3.62 -4.00 -19.43
C GLN A 101 3.36 -2.99 -18.31
N GLU A 102 3.78 -1.72 -18.44
CA GLU A 102 3.51 -0.70 -17.42
C GLU A 102 2.01 -0.42 -17.30
N THR A 103 1.31 -0.28 -18.42
CA THR A 103 -0.14 -0.05 -18.44
C THR A 103 -0.90 -1.26 -17.89
N GLU A 104 -0.47 -2.48 -18.24
CA GLU A 104 -1.04 -3.71 -17.69
C GLU A 104 -0.87 -3.78 -16.17
N ARG A 105 0.33 -3.49 -15.68
CA ARG A 105 0.64 -3.49 -14.25
C ARG A 105 -0.20 -2.45 -13.50
N ASP A 106 -0.26 -1.22 -14.00
CA ASP A 106 -1.11 -0.16 -13.45
C ASP A 106 -2.58 -0.58 -13.41
N PHE A 107 -3.06 -1.20 -14.50
CA PHE A 107 -4.42 -1.70 -14.61
C PHE A 107 -4.74 -2.78 -13.57
N ILE A 108 -3.90 -3.82 -13.47
CA ILE A 108 -4.06 -4.94 -12.54
C ILE A 108 -4.03 -4.45 -11.09
N SER A 109 -3.01 -3.66 -10.73
CA SER A 109 -2.84 -3.11 -9.39
C SER A 109 -4.05 -2.27 -8.95
N THR A 110 -4.58 -1.46 -9.86
CA THR A 110 -5.78 -0.64 -9.58
C THR A 110 -7.05 -1.48 -9.54
N PHE A 111 -7.18 -2.47 -10.44
CA PHE A 111 -8.36 -3.34 -10.52
C PHE A 111 -8.52 -4.19 -9.26
N LEU A 112 -7.42 -4.71 -8.73
CA LEU A 112 -7.39 -5.53 -7.52
C LEU A 112 -7.26 -4.73 -6.23
N ASN A 113 -7.10 -3.40 -6.32
CA ASN A 113 -6.80 -2.54 -5.17
C ASN A 113 -5.60 -3.05 -4.35
N SER A 114 -4.54 -3.44 -5.05
CA SER A 114 -3.34 -3.99 -4.42
C SER A 114 -2.13 -3.48 -5.19
N PRO A 115 -1.63 -2.27 -4.86
CA PRO A 115 -0.49 -1.68 -5.54
C PRO A 115 0.78 -2.54 -5.49
N MET A 116 0.94 -3.37 -4.47
CA MET A 116 2.15 -4.16 -4.25
C MET A 116 2.06 -5.60 -4.75
N LEU A 117 0.91 -6.04 -5.26
CA LEU A 117 0.71 -7.44 -5.68
C LEU A 117 1.67 -7.85 -6.81
N VAL A 118 1.73 -7.05 -7.87
CA VAL A 118 2.57 -7.33 -9.04
C VAL A 118 4.04 -7.38 -8.63
N ASP A 119 4.50 -6.40 -7.84
CA ASP A 119 5.86 -6.35 -7.35
C ASP A 119 6.20 -7.56 -6.48
N LEU A 120 5.30 -7.94 -5.58
CA LEU A 120 5.50 -9.12 -4.72
C LEU A 120 5.55 -10.41 -5.54
N ALA A 121 4.67 -10.57 -6.53
CA ALA A 121 4.66 -11.73 -7.44
C ALA A 121 5.97 -11.83 -8.23
N ASP A 122 6.47 -10.70 -8.74
CA ASP A 122 7.79 -10.60 -9.37
C ASP A 122 8.91 -11.07 -8.44
N TRP A 123 8.86 -10.69 -7.15
CA TRP A 123 9.86 -11.10 -6.16
C TRP A 123 9.79 -12.58 -5.82
N GLN A 124 8.60 -13.21 -5.90
CA GLN A 124 8.47 -14.65 -5.71
C GLN A 124 9.17 -15.43 -6.85
N HIS A 125 9.02 -14.98 -8.10
CA HIS A 125 9.54 -15.70 -9.26
C HIS A 125 11.04 -15.55 -9.47
N LYS A 126 11.59 -14.36 -9.20
CA LYS A 126 12.99 -14.07 -9.54
C LYS A 126 13.99 -14.63 -8.52
N GLY A 127 13.54 -15.09 -7.36
CA GLY A 127 14.37 -15.62 -6.28
C GLY A 127 15.51 -14.68 -5.83
N SER A 128 15.49 -13.41 -6.24
CA SER A 128 16.65 -12.54 -6.27
C SER A 128 16.31 -11.09 -5.96
N ALA A 129 17.32 -10.44 -5.40
CA ALA A 129 17.32 -9.16 -4.71
C ALA A 129 16.39 -8.08 -5.29
N LEU A 130 15.69 -7.39 -4.38
CA LEU A 130 15.09 -6.09 -4.67
C LEU A 130 16.13 -5.19 -5.32
N SER A 131 15.76 -4.56 -6.44
CA SER A 131 16.60 -3.53 -7.06
C SER A 131 16.94 -2.45 -6.01
N LEU A 132 18.12 -1.84 -6.12
CA LEU A 132 18.53 -0.79 -5.16
C LEU A 132 17.52 0.37 -5.12
N VAL A 133 16.96 0.74 -6.27
CA VAL A 133 15.95 1.79 -6.39
C VAL A 133 14.65 1.39 -5.68
N THR A 134 14.13 0.18 -5.95
CA THR A 134 12.93 -0.36 -5.30
C THR A 134 13.13 -0.47 -3.80
N ARG A 135 14.29 -0.98 -3.36
CA ARG A 135 14.66 -1.12 -1.96
C ARG A 135 14.67 0.24 -1.25
N LYS A 136 15.31 1.26 -1.85
CA LYS A 136 15.35 2.61 -1.28
C LYS A 136 13.95 3.22 -1.18
N LYS A 137 13.15 3.14 -2.26
CA LYS A 137 11.77 3.66 -2.29
C LYS A 137 10.89 3.01 -1.23
N LEU A 138 10.94 1.67 -1.13
CA LEU A 138 10.10 0.93 -0.19
C LEU A 138 10.53 1.16 1.25
N LYS A 139 11.84 1.12 1.54
CA LYS A 139 12.39 1.46 2.85
C LYS A 139 11.97 2.86 3.29
N ARG A 140 12.04 3.86 2.40
CA ARG A 140 11.55 5.22 2.69
C ARG A 140 10.06 5.25 3.03
N SER A 141 9.24 4.53 2.25
CA SER A 141 7.78 4.47 2.47
C SER A 141 7.45 3.82 3.82
N ILE A 142 8.15 2.74 4.17
CA ILE A 142 7.99 2.04 5.46
C ILE A 142 8.41 2.95 6.61
N LEU A 143 9.59 3.56 6.54
CA LEU A 143 10.09 4.47 7.58
C LEU A 143 9.18 5.68 7.77
N HIS A 144 8.62 6.23 6.70
CA HIS A 144 7.61 7.30 6.74
C HIS A 144 6.38 6.88 7.54
N VAL A 145 5.82 5.70 7.27
CA VAL A 145 4.66 5.16 8.00
C VAL A 145 5.00 4.86 9.46
N LEU A 146 6.18 4.30 9.74
CA LEU A 146 6.66 4.07 11.10
C LEU A 146 6.81 5.39 11.87
N GLN A 147 7.38 6.41 11.24
CA GLN A 147 7.59 7.72 11.84
C GLN A 147 6.25 8.36 12.20
N GLU A 148 5.27 8.34 11.30
CA GLU A 148 3.91 8.82 11.59
C GLU A 148 3.28 8.05 12.76
N HIS A 149 3.43 6.74 12.78
CA HIS A 149 2.84 5.90 13.82
C HIS A 149 3.48 6.15 15.20
N PHE A 150 4.82 6.22 15.27
CA PHE A 150 5.55 6.38 16.52
C PHE A 150 5.47 7.79 17.13
N THR A 151 5.18 8.80 16.31
CA THR A 151 4.98 10.19 16.78
C THR A 151 3.52 10.60 16.86
N GLY A 152 2.61 9.86 16.21
CA GLY A 152 1.21 10.24 16.10
C GLY A 152 0.97 11.47 15.21
N VAL A 153 1.96 11.91 14.44
CA VAL A 153 1.82 13.07 13.54
C VAL A 153 1.65 12.61 12.09
N ARG A 154 1.03 13.44 11.27
CA ARG A 154 0.93 13.24 9.82
C ARG A 154 2.02 14.00 9.09
N LEU A 155 2.66 13.33 8.15
CA LEU A 155 3.81 13.84 7.41
C LEU A 155 3.51 13.77 5.90
N PRO A 156 3.74 14.84 5.13
CA PRO A 156 3.68 14.78 3.67
C PRO A 156 4.60 13.70 3.08
N GLU A 157 4.24 13.15 1.92
CA GLU A 157 5.05 12.19 1.15
C GLU A 157 6.50 12.63 0.92
N ASN A 158 6.67 13.93 0.66
CA ASN A 158 7.94 14.56 0.31
C ASN A 158 8.58 15.30 1.47
N THR A 159 8.15 15.04 2.71
CA THR A 159 8.96 15.43 3.86
C THR A 159 10.33 14.78 3.63
N GLY A 160 11.40 15.58 3.51
CA GLY A 160 12.70 15.16 2.95
C GLY A 160 13.23 13.84 3.52
N ASP A 161 14.23 13.22 2.84
CA ASP A 161 14.75 11.87 3.17
C ASP A 161 14.79 11.70 4.70
N GLN A 162 13.90 10.83 5.22
CA GLN A 162 13.81 10.57 6.65
C GLN A 162 15.04 9.76 7.06
N GLU A 163 16.15 10.46 7.27
CA GLU A 163 17.41 9.89 7.70
C GLU A 163 17.33 9.33 9.13
N THR A 164 16.31 9.75 9.89
CA THR A 164 16.16 9.37 11.29
C THR A 164 14.71 9.01 11.60
N LEU A 165 14.54 7.88 12.29
CA LEU A 165 13.31 7.43 12.90
C LEU A 165 13.31 7.76 14.40
N TYR A 166 12.34 8.56 14.83
CA TYR A 166 12.13 8.92 16.23
C TYR A 166 11.00 8.09 16.83
N ILE A 167 11.27 7.45 17.96
CA ILE A 167 10.25 6.90 18.85
C ILE A 167 10.00 7.91 19.96
N THR A 168 8.78 8.40 20.10
CA THR A 168 8.44 9.44 21.09
C THR A 168 7.48 8.94 22.15
N LEU A 169 7.45 9.64 23.29
CA LEU A 169 6.43 9.46 24.32
C LEU A 169 5.10 10.08 23.85
N ASN A 170 4.44 9.39 22.92
CA ASN A 170 3.17 9.83 22.36
C ASN A 170 2.00 9.43 23.29
N ARG A 171 1.28 10.42 23.82
CA ARG A 171 -0.03 10.17 24.43
C ARG A 171 -1.03 10.04 23.29
N HIS A 172 -1.75 8.93 23.23
CA HIS A 172 -2.74 8.65 22.17
C HIS A 172 -4.00 9.56 22.23
N SER A 173 -3.86 10.79 22.77
CA SER A 173 -4.89 11.81 22.82
C SER A 173 -4.92 12.60 21.51
N TYR A 174 -5.87 12.28 20.65
CA TYR A 174 -6.07 12.94 19.35
C TYR A 174 -6.47 14.43 19.43
N ASP A 175 -6.85 14.93 20.61
CA ASP A 175 -7.35 16.30 20.82
C ASP A 175 -6.27 17.39 21.00
N VAL A 176 -5.01 17.02 21.24
CA VAL A 176 -3.95 18.01 21.50
C VAL A 176 -2.75 17.73 20.61
N ARG A 177 -2.51 18.62 19.63
CA ARG A 177 -1.29 18.62 18.82
C ARG A 177 -0.10 18.97 19.72
N GLN A 178 0.62 17.96 20.19
CA GLN A 178 1.86 18.16 20.92
C GLN A 178 2.92 18.70 19.94
N SER A 179 3.24 19.98 20.08
CA SER A 179 4.23 20.63 19.22
C SER A 179 5.64 20.11 19.47
N ALA A 180 5.93 19.70 20.71
CA ALA A 180 7.18 19.08 21.11
C ALA A 180 6.92 17.76 21.84
N GLN A 181 7.74 16.74 21.57
CA GLN A 181 7.62 15.40 22.11
C GLN A 181 8.97 14.92 22.63
N ILE A 182 8.96 14.22 23.77
CA ILE A 182 10.16 13.58 24.31
C ILE A 182 10.48 12.35 23.45
N VAL A 183 11.74 12.23 23.03
CA VAL A 183 12.26 11.08 22.29
C VAL A 183 12.68 10.01 23.28
N LEU A 184 12.14 8.81 23.12
CA LEU A 184 12.51 7.61 23.87
C LEU A 184 13.67 6.88 23.20
N ALA A 185 13.70 6.86 21.86
CA ALA A 185 14.78 6.28 21.09
C ALA A 185 14.90 6.94 19.71
N LYS A 186 16.12 6.93 19.18
CA LYS A 186 16.50 7.46 17.88
C LYS A 186 17.21 6.38 17.08
N PHE A 187 16.79 6.15 15.85
CA PHE A 187 17.43 5.24 14.90
C PHE A 187 17.75 5.98 13.61
N LEU A 188 18.90 5.71 13.02
CA LEU A 188 19.20 6.15 11.66
C LEU A 188 18.47 5.25 10.67
N ALA A 189 18.12 5.77 9.50
CA ALA A 189 17.55 4.97 8.43
C ALA A 189 18.48 3.78 8.11
N ASP A 190 19.79 3.99 8.14
CA ASP A 190 20.81 2.97 7.88
C ASP A 190 20.91 1.89 8.94
N ASP A 191 20.26 2.04 10.10
CA ASP A 191 20.14 0.97 11.10
C ASP A 191 19.17 -0.14 10.67
N PHE A 192 18.41 0.09 9.58
CA PHE A 192 17.43 -0.86 9.06
C PHE A 192 17.82 -1.40 7.69
N ASP A 193 17.67 -2.70 7.50
CA ASP A 193 17.79 -3.36 6.21
C ASP A 193 16.45 -3.95 5.77
N LEU A 194 16.21 -3.89 4.47
CA LEU A 194 15.05 -4.47 3.84
C LEU A 194 15.48 -5.75 3.11
N ILE A 195 15.04 -6.89 3.61
CA ILE A 195 15.49 -8.22 3.21
C ILE A 195 14.33 -9.08 2.70
N LEU A 196 14.58 -9.87 1.67
CA LEU A 196 13.71 -10.95 1.21
C LEU A 196 14.27 -12.25 1.78
N GLU A 197 13.50 -12.90 2.66
CA GLU A 197 13.89 -14.18 3.26
C GLU A 197 13.04 -15.31 2.69
N PRO A 198 13.63 -16.46 2.35
CA PRO A 198 12.85 -17.64 2.01
C PRO A 198 12.03 -18.09 3.23
N CYS A 199 10.81 -18.56 2.99
CA CYS A 199 9.94 -19.13 4.00
C CYS A 199 9.29 -20.42 3.51
N ASP A 200 9.01 -21.31 4.45
CA ASP A 200 8.42 -22.61 4.14
C ASP A 200 7.04 -22.43 3.49
N SER A 201 6.89 -23.02 2.31
CA SER A 201 5.60 -23.08 1.62
C SER A 201 5.00 -24.48 1.75
N VAL A 202 3.73 -24.55 2.16
CA VAL A 202 2.95 -25.80 2.19
C VAL A 202 2.68 -26.31 0.78
N ILE A 203 2.73 -25.43 -0.23
CA ILE A 203 2.53 -25.72 -1.64
C ILE A 203 3.90 -25.58 -2.33
N SER A 204 4.34 -26.59 -3.08
CA SER A 204 5.69 -26.65 -3.66
C SER A 204 6.15 -25.35 -4.31
N GLY A 205 7.32 -24.84 -3.93
CA GLY A 205 7.96 -23.65 -4.48
C GLY A 205 8.68 -22.83 -3.41
N ASP A 206 9.72 -22.10 -3.81
CA ASP A 206 10.38 -21.13 -2.93
C ASP A 206 9.47 -19.93 -2.74
N ARG A 207 9.01 -19.70 -1.50
CA ARG A 207 8.27 -18.50 -1.13
C ARG A 207 9.22 -17.55 -0.44
N TYR A 208 9.11 -16.26 -0.76
CA TYR A 208 9.88 -15.21 -0.13
C TYR A 208 8.99 -14.26 0.65
N GLN A 209 9.43 -13.91 1.86
CA GLN A 209 8.79 -12.95 2.72
C GLN A 209 9.69 -11.74 2.89
N LEU A 210 9.12 -10.56 2.64
CA LEU A 210 9.82 -9.30 2.84
C LEU A 210 9.78 -8.92 4.33
N LYS A 211 10.93 -8.49 4.87
CA LYS A 211 11.05 -8.02 6.25
C LYS A 211 11.92 -6.76 6.31
N LEU A 212 11.53 -5.83 7.17
CA LEU A 212 12.40 -4.75 7.63
C LEU A 212 13.08 -5.22 8.91
N ARG A 213 14.40 -5.42 8.88
CA ARG A 213 15.21 -5.88 10.00
C ARG A 213 16.05 -4.74 10.55
N GLU A 214 16.06 -4.58 11.87
CA GLU A 214 17.03 -3.75 12.58
C GLU A 214 18.35 -4.51 12.72
N LYS A 215 19.47 -3.83 12.41
CA LYS A 215 20.79 -4.46 12.24
C LYS A 215 21.38 -4.99 13.55
N GLN A 216 21.10 -4.39 14.71
CA GLN A 216 21.79 -4.69 15.96
C GLN A 216 21.18 -5.87 16.71
N ASN A 217 19.85 -6.03 16.70
CA ASN A 217 19.16 -6.98 17.58
C ASN A 217 18.19 -7.93 16.88
N ALA A 218 18.34 -8.10 15.56
CA ALA A 218 17.55 -9.02 14.73
C ALA A 218 16.02 -8.82 14.78
N ASN A 219 15.53 -7.76 15.43
CA ASN A 219 14.14 -7.36 15.46
C ASN A 219 13.66 -7.10 14.02
N ALA A 220 12.56 -7.75 13.63
CA ALA A 220 12.10 -7.73 12.25
C ALA A 220 10.60 -7.48 12.15
N LEU A 221 10.23 -6.49 11.34
CA LEU A 221 8.86 -6.23 10.92
C LEU A 221 8.56 -7.02 9.65
N THR A 222 7.60 -7.93 9.73
CA THR A 222 7.14 -8.70 8.57
C THR A 222 6.21 -7.87 7.68
N LEU A 223 6.49 -7.89 6.38
CA LEU A 223 5.83 -7.09 5.36
C LEU A 223 5.09 -8.03 4.38
N ASP A 224 3.97 -8.58 4.83
CA ASP A 224 3.05 -9.33 3.96
C ASP A 224 2.30 -8.40 2.99
N LEU A 225 1.70 -8.97 1.94
CA LEU A 225 1.03 -8.18 0.89
C LEU A 225 0.02 -7.16 1.46
N PRO A 226 -0.91 -7.54 2.37
CA PRO A 226 -1.88 -6.58 2.87
C PRO A 226 -1.23 -5.41 3.65
N PHE A 227 -0.15 -5.68 4.40
CA PHE A 227 0.58 -4.62 5.10
C PHE A 227 1.41 -3.75 4.15
N LEU A 228 1.95 -4.33 3.08
CA LEU A 228 2.63 -3.59 2.03
C LEU A 228 1.69 -2.64 1.29
N ASP A 229 0.49 -3.10 0.93
CA ASP A 229 -0.54 -2.25 0.33
C ASP A 229 -0.95 -1.13 1.29
N TYR A 230 -1.13 -1.45 2.58
CA TYR A 230 -1.38 -0.45 3.62
C TYR A 230 -0.25 0.60 3.69
N VAL A 231 1.01 0.19 3.72
CA VAL A 231 2.15 1.11 3.77
C VAL A 231 2.19 2.00 2.53
N THR A 232 2.01 1.43 1.34
CA THR A 232 2.02 2.19 0.08
C THR A 232 0.87 3.19 0.00
N ASN A 233 -0.34 2.78 0.36
CA ASN A 233 -1.51 3.66 0.35
C ASN A 233 -1.36 4.79 1.38
N ARG A 234 -0.90 4.46 2.59
CA ARG A 234 -0.68 5.44 3.64
C ARG A 234 0.45 6.41 3.31
N HIS A 235 1.53 5.92 2.69
CA HIS A 235 2.60 6.78 2.22
C HIS A 235 2.03 7.82 1.26
N HIS A 236 1.19 7.42 0.30
CA HIS A 236 0.52 8.32 -0.64
C HIS A 236 -0.69 9.11 -0.08
N GLY A 237 -0.80 9.20 1.25
CA GLY A 237 -1.82 10.03 1.90
C GLY A 237 -3.24 9.48 1.88
N GLU A 238 -3.46 8.20 1.54
CA GLU A 238 -4.80 7.62 1.65
C GLU A 238 -5.23 7.50 3.13
N ILE A 239 -6.37 8.09 3.44
CA ILE A 239 -6.92 8.21 4.81
C ILE A 239 -7.93 7.08 5.10
N ALA A 240 -8.52 6.49 4.05
CA ALA A 240 -9.76 5.71 4.14
C ALA A 240 -9.61 4.28 4.69
N GLN A 241 -8.39 3.74 4.76
CA GLN A 241 -8.19 2.44 5.41
C GLN A 241 -8.04 2.66 6.91
N GLN A 242 -9.17 2.56 7.62
CA GLN A 242 -9.17 2.38 9.06
C GLN A 242 -8.18 1.25 9.37
N LEU A 243 -7.13 1.57 10.12
CA LEU A 243 -6.09 0.63 10.50
C LEU A 243 -6.78 -0.62 11.05
N GLN A 244 -6.64 -1.75 10.35
CA GLN A 244 -7.02 -3.02 10.95
C GLN A 244 -6.26 -3.09 12.27
N SER A 245 -6.97 -3.34 13.39
CA SER A 245 -6.37 -3.37 14.73
C SER A 245 -5.10 -4.22 14.77
N PHE A 246 -5.09 -5.29 13.97
CA PHE A 246 -3.94 -6.16 13.74
C PHE A 246 -2.66 -5.46 13.26
N TYR A 247 -2.74 -4.47 12.37
CA TYR A 247 -1.56 -3.72 11.93
C TYR A 247 -1.04 -2.77 13.00
N VAL A 248 -1.93 -2.16 13.80
CA VAL A 248 -1.53 -1.35 14.96
C VAL A 248 -0.76 -2.22 15.95
N ASP A 249 -1.31 -3.39 16.28
CA ASP A 249 -0.66 -4.33 17.20
C ASP A 249 0.71 -4.78 16.68
N ARG A 250 0.82 -5.04 15.37
CA ARG A 250 2.10 -5.41 14.74
C ARG A 250 3.13 -4.29 14.88
N LEU A 251 2.73 -3.05 14.63
CA LEU A 251 3.61 -1.89 14.73
C LEU A 251 4.03 -1.58 16.16
N GLU A 252 3.10 -1.68 17.13
CA GLU A 252 3.42 -1.50 18.54
C GLU A 252 4.34 -2.61 19.06
N ARG A 253 4.17 -3.87 18.64
CA ARG A 253 5.13 -4.95 18.96
C ARG A 253 6.53 -4.65 18.42
N PHE A 254 6.62 -4.16 17.18
CA PHE A 254 7.90 -3.79 16.59
C PHE A 254 8.55 -2.63 17.35
N LYS A 255 7.78 -1.60 17.72
CA LYS A 255 8.23 -0.48 18.56
C LYS A 255 8.75 -0.93 19.91
N VAL A 256 8.03 -1.83 20.60
CA VAL A 256 8.45 -2.38 21.90
C VAL A 256 9.77 -3.15 21.75
N GLY A 257 9.92 -3.93 20.68
CA GLY A 257 11.20 -4.60 20.36
C GLY A 257 12.34 -3.60 20.24
N LEU A 258 12.17 -2.55 19.42
CA LEU A 258 13.18 -1.50 19.24
C LEU A 258 13.54 -0.78 20.56
N LEU A 259 12.56 -0.54 21.43
CA LEU A 259 12.80 0.14 22.72
C LEU A 259 13.52 -0.75 23.74
N ALA A 260 13.22 -2.05 23.78
CA ALA A 260 13.88 -2.99 24.67
C ALA A 260 15.40 -3.01 24.43
N ASP A 261 15.82 -2.84 23.19
CA ASP A 261 17.22 -2.83 22.76
C ASP A 261 18.01 -1.62 23.29
N ARG A 262 17.32 -0.50 23.55
CA ARG A 262 17.95 0.79 23.93
C ARG A 262 17.86 1.13 25.41
N GLN A 263 17.15 0.34 26.22
CA GLN A 263 17.04 0.60 27.66
C GLN A 263 18.37 0.46 28.43
N SER A 264 19.41 -0.14 27.82
CA SER A 264 20.76 -0.23 28.39
C SER A 264 21.61 1.03 28.18
N ASP A 265 21.28 1.90 27.22
CA ASP A 265 22.00 3.14 26.93
C ASP A 265 21.43 4.31 27.75
N GLN A 266 21.37 4.16 29.08
CA GLN A 266 20.95 5.25 29.97
C GLN A 266 21.97 6.40 29.90
N THR A 267 21.66 7.38 29.06
CA THR A 267 22.31 8.69 29.05
C THR A 267 21.45 9.64 29.86
N GLU A 268 22.06 10.48 30.69
CA GLU A 268 21.41 11.54 31.50
C GLU A 268 20.82 12.68 30.63
N ASN A 269 20.72 12.46 29.33
CA ASN A 269 20.32 13.45 28.34
C ASN A 269 18.90 13.16 27.87
N MET A 270 18.03 14.17 27.99
CA MET A 270 16.68 14.13 27.44
C MET A 270 16.67 14.79 26.06
N MET A 271 16.24 14.04 25.05
CA MET A 271 16.05 14.57 23.69
C MET A 271 14.58 14.94 23.48
N VAL A 272 14.33 16.13 22.95
CA VAL A 272 13.01 16.60 22.56
C VAL A 272 13.00 16.88 21.07
N VAL A 273 11.97 16.41 20.37
CA VAL A 273 11.74 16.72 18.96
C VAL A 273 10.52 17.61 18.81
N ARG A 274 10.67 18.66 18.01
CA ARG A 274 9.59 19.56 17.62
C ARG A 274 9.32 19.41 16.13
N LEU A 275 8.05 19.19 15.76
CA LEU A 275 7.65 19.23 14.37
C LEU A 275 7.54 20.70 13.91
N GLN A 276 8.30 21.07 12.88
CA GLN A 276 8.30 22.41 12.31
C GLN A 276 7.19 22.58 11.25
N LEU A 277 6.95 23.82 10.82
CA LEU A 277 5.94 24.16 9.80
C LEU A 277 6.24 23.58 8.42
N ASN A 278 7.52 23.33 8.13
CA ASN A 278 8.00 22.64 6.93
C ASN A 278 7.98 21.10 7.10
N HIS A 279 7.32 20.58 8.12
CA HIS A 279 7.20 19.16 8.44
C HIS A 279 8.52 18.45 8.80
N THR A 280 9.62 19.17 9.00
CA THR A 280 10.87 18.57 9.50
C THR A 280 10.90 18.52 11.02
N PHE A 281 11.54 17.50 11.57
CA PHE A 281 11.79 17.42 13.01
C PHE A 281 13.04 18.23 13.37
N LYS A 282 12.89 19.16 14.31
CA LYS A 282 14.03 19.81 14.96
C LYS A 282 14.24 19.18 16.34
N SER A 283 15.41 18.62 16.55
CA SER A 283 15.80 18.07 17.84
C SER A 283 16.52 19.09 18.71
N GLN A 284 16.34 18.96 20.02
CA GLN A 284 17.11 19.65 21.06
C GLN A 284 17.47 18.62 22.12
N ILE A 285 18.70 18.68 22.62
CA ILE A 285 19.21 17.80 23.67
C ILE A 285 19.34 18.65 24.93
N PHE A 286 18.80 18.13 26.02
CA PHE A 286 18.89 18.73 27.33
C PHE A 286 19.67 17.78 28.23
N SER A 287 20.61 18.31 29.00
CA SER A 287 21.24 17.56 30.08
C SER A 287 20.45 17.76 31.36
N ILE A 288 20.23 16.70 32.13
CA ILE A 288 19.52 16.77 33.41
C ILE A 288 20.52 16.43 34.51
N HIS A 289 21.01 17.47 35.19
CA HIS A 289 21.88 17.32 36.36
C HIS A 289 21.19 17.96 37.58
N GLU A 290 21.08 17.23 38.68
CA GLU A 290 20.59 17.76 39.98
C GLU A 290 19.28 18.58 39.90
N ASN A 291 18.28 18.12 39.14
CA ASN A 291 17.00 18.83 38.85
C ASN A 291 17.14 20.15 38.06
N ILE A 292 18.30 20.45 37.50
CA ILE A 292 18.55 21.58 36.61
C ILE A 292 18.60 21.05 35.18
N MET A 293 17.84 21.69 34.29
CA MET A 293 17.80 21.37 32.87
C MET A 293 18.68 22.36 32.10
N GLU A 294 19.76 21.87 31.51
CA GLU A 294 20.68 22.69 30.71
C GLU A 294 20.56 22.33 29.22
N VAL A 295 20.61 23.35 28.36
CA VAL A 295 20.58 23.17 26.90
C VAL A 295 22.01 22.96 26.41
N ILE A 296 22.24 21.87 25.67
CA ILE A 296 23.53 21.57 25.03
C ILE A 296 23.54 22.13 23.60
#